data_AF-A0A950Q7A6-F1
#
_entry.id   AF-A0A950Q7A6-F1
#
_cell.length_a   1.000
_cell.length_b   1.000
_cell.length_c   1.000
_cell.angle_alpha   90.00
_cell.angle_beta   90.00
_cell.angle_gamma   90.00
#
_symmetry.space_group_name_H-M   'P 1'
#
loop_
_entity.id
_entity.type
_entity.pdbx_description
1 polymer ?
#
loop_
_entity_poly.entity_id
_entity_poly.type
_entity_poly.pdbx_seq_one_letter_code
_entity_poly.pdbx_strand_id
1 'polypeptide(L)'
;MADLELDVAVSAAGATLAFCEEIERAGPYGAGNAEPLLVVPDARVVFADPVGGNHVRLRLEGGDGERLDAIAFRSADMPLGQALLAARGKRIHAAGRLRADEWQGQKRVQLQLEDAASADV
;
A
#
# COMPACT_ATOMS: atom_id res chain seq x y z
N MET A 1 7.08 9.53 19.33
CA MET A 1 6.31 8.77 18.33
C MET A 1 5.72 9.81 17.40
N ALA A 2 5.87 9.64 16.09
CA ALA A 2 5.21 10.50 15.12
C ALA A 2 3.85 9.86 14.84
N ASP A 3 2.79 10.66 14.87
CA ASP A 3 1.45 10.19 14.54
C ASP A 3 1.29 10.17 13.02
N LEU A 4 0.62 9.13 12.50
CA LEU A 4 0.30 9.00 11.08
C LEU A 4 -1.19 9.29 10.88
N GLU A 5 -1.50 10.43 10.27
CA GLU A 5 -2.87 10.78 9.93
C GLU A 5 -3.29 10.07 8.63
N LEU A 6 -4.42 9.37 8.68
CA LEU A 6 -4.97 8.62 7.54
C LEU A 6 -6.25 9.32 7.09
N ASP A 7 -6.35 9.60 5.79
CA ASP A 7 -7.49 10.30 5.21
C ASP A 7 -8.64 9.35 4.86
N VAL A 8 -8.31 8.15 4.37
CA VAL A 8 -9.30 7.21 3.81
C VAL A 8 -8.95 5.77 4.12
N ALA A 9 -9.93 4.99 4.57
CA ALA A 9 -9.86 3.53 4.57
C ALA A 9 -10.44 2.99 3.25
N VAL A 10 -9.68 2.11 2.57
CA VAL A 10 -10.08 1.52 1.30
C VAL A 10 -9.91 0.00 1.33
N SER A 11 -10.88 -0.73 0.79
CA SER A 11 -10.75 -2.18 0.64
C SER A 11 -9.85 -2.53 -0.55
N ALA A 12 -9.39 -3.79 -0.65
CA ALA A 12 -8.61 -4.21 -1.81
C ALA A 12 -9.43 -4.10 -3.11
N ALA A 13 -10.73 -4.43 -3.07
CA ALA A 13 -11.65 -4.26 -4.19
C ALA A 13 -11.89 -2.78 -4.56
N GLY A 14 -11.87 -1.88 -3.58
CA GLY A 14 -12.07 -0.44 -3.78
C GLY A 14 -10.86 0.28 -4.40
N ALA A 15 -9.68 -0.32 -4.33
CA ALA A 15 -8.44 0.19 -4.91
C ALA A 15 -8.42 -0.01 -6.44
N THR A 16 -9.27 0.73 -7.14
CA THR A 16 -9.46 0.64 -8.60
C THR A 16 -8.77 1.78 -9.34
N LEU A 17 -8.52 1.61 -10.65
CA LEU A 17 -7.94 2.67 -11.49
C LEU A 17 -8.82 3.92 -11.49
N ALA A 18 -10.14 3.76 -11.53
CA ALA A 18 -11.08 4.87 -11.45
C ALA A 18 -10.93 5.64 -10.13
N PHE A 19 -10.73 4.94 -9.02
CA PHE A 19 -10.50 5.59 -7.73
C PHE A 19 -9.16 6.32 -7.68
N CYS A 20 -8.09 5.77 -8.28
CA CYS A 20 -6.84 6.52 -8.46
C CYS A 20 -7.05 7.81 -9.26
N GLU A 21 -7.80 7.74 -10.35
CA GLU A 21 -8.12 8.91 -11.19
C GLU A 21 -8.95 9.96 -10.42
N GLU A 22 -9.86 9.53 -9.56
CA GLU A 22 -10.62 10.44 -8.68
C GLU A 22 -9.72 11.16 -7.67
N ILE A 23 -8.77 10.44 -7.07
CA ILE A 23 -7.75 11.03 -6.19
C ILE A 23 -6.95 12.06 -7.00
N GLU A 24 -6.34 11.68 -8.13
CA GLU A 24 -5.52 12.58 -8.94
C GLU A 24 -6.26 13.87 -9.35
N ARG A 25 -7.57 13.79 -9.62
CA ARG A 25 -8.42 14.94 -9.92
C ARG A 25 -8.60 15.93 -8.76
N ALA A 26 -8.36 15.52 -7.52
CA ALA A 26 -8.38 16.39 -6.34
C ALA A 26 -7.07 17.18 -6.16
N GLY A 27 -6.08 16.94 -7.02
CA GLY A 27 -4.85 17.74 -7.08
C GLY A 27 -5.07 19.17 -7.62
N PRO A 28 -3.99 19.97 -7.74
CA PRO A 28 -2.59 19.58 -7.58
C PRO A 28 -2.18 19.39 -6.12
N TYR A 29 -1.28 18.42 -5.88
CA TYR A 29 -0.72 18.14 -4.57
C TYR A 29 0.61 18.88 -4.35
N GLY A 30 0.90 19.24 -3.10
CA GLY A 30 2.11 19.95 -2.72
C GLY A 30 2.06 20.54 -1.32
N ALA A 31 2.95 21.49 -1.06
CA ALA A 31 3.01 22.22 0.21
C ALA A 31 1.75 23.09 0.39
N GLY A 32 0.72 22.54 1.03
CA GLY A 32 -0.59 23.18 1.24
C GLY A 32 -1.79 22.33 0.80
N ASN A 33 -1.55 21.28 0.02
CA ASN A 33 -2.54 20.25 -0.32
C ASN A 33 -1.82 18.91 -0.36
N ALA A 34 -1.68 18.28 0.80
CA ALA A 34 -1.04 16.98 0.88
C ALA A 34 -1.84 15.96 0.09
N GLU A 35 -1.14 15.07 -0.61
CA GLU A 35 -1.82 13.96 -1.24
C GLU A 35 -2.40 13.02 -0.18
N PRO A 36 -3.66 12.56 -0.33
CA PRO A 36 -4.32 11.71 0.65
C PRO A 36 -3.50 10.46 0.97
N LEU A 37 -3.36 10.16 2.24
CA LEU A 37 -2.79 8.92 2.74
C LEU A 37 -3.93 7.94 3.04
N LEU A 38 -3.87 6.77 2.42
CA LEU A 38 -4.89 5.74 2.55
C LEU A 38 -4.42 4.60 3.44
N VAL A 39 -5.37 3.86 4.00
CA VAL A 39 -5.12 2.58 4.66
C VAL A 39 -5.93 1.46 4.03
N VAL A 40 -5.29 0.32 3.80
CA VAL A 40 -5.96 -0.96 3.57
C VAL A 40 -5.96 -1.72 4.89
N PRO A 41 -7.08 -1.70 5.63
CA PRO A 41 -7.13 -2.29 6.96
C PRO A 41 -7.23 -3.81 6.88
N ASP A 42 -6.67 -4.50 7.88
CA ASP A 42 -6.84 -5.95 8.08
C ASP A 42 -6.58 -6.78 6.81
N ALA A 43 -5.49 -6.45 6.12
CA ALA A 43 -5.10 -7.10 4.89
C ALA A 43 -4.10 -8.21 5.16
N ARG A 44 -4.35 -9.41 4.62
CA ARG A 44 -3.43 -10.53 4.73
C ARG A 44 -2.28 -10.39 3.75
N VAL A 45 -1.04 -10.50 4.23
CA VAL A 45 0.16 -10.51 3.38
C VAL A 45 0.29 -11.88 2.73
N VAL A 46 -0.22 -12.05 1.51
CA VAL A 46 -0.14 -13.34 0.79
C VAL A 46 1.16 -13.51 0.01
N PHE A 47 1.89 -12.42 -0.22
CA PHE A 47 3.22 -12.41 -0.81
C PHE A 47 4.02 -11.21 -0.28
N ALA A 48 5.31 -11.40 -0.06
CA ALA A 48 6.27 -10.33 0.18
C ALA A 48 7.64 -10.81 -0.30
N ASP A 49 8.42 -10.08 -1.09
CA ASP A 49 9.80 -10.45 -1.44
C ASP A 49 10.64 -9.18 -1.68
N PRO A 50 11.96 -9.23 -1.42
CA PRO A 50 12.85 -8.16 -1.84
C PRO A 50 12.94 -8.10 -3.37
N VAL A 51 12.99 -6.90 -3.93
CA VAL A 51 13.11 -6.65 -5.37
C VAL A 51 13.94 -5.41 -5.65
N GLY A 52 14.62 -5.36 -6.80
CA GLY A 52 15.31 -4.16 -7.28
C GLY A 52 16.39 -3.63 -6.33
N GLY A 53 16.97 -4.50 -5.51
CA GLY A 53 18.05 -4.16 -4.56
C GLY A 53 17.55 -3.72 -3.19
N ASN A 54 16.63 -2.75 -3.10
CA ASN A 54 16.20 -2.20 -1.80
C ASN A 54 14.69 -1.90 -1.73
N HIS A 55 13.84 -2.71 -2.35
CA HIS A 55 12.39 -2.59 -2.23
C HIS A 55 11.79 -3.89 -1.72
N VAL A 56 10.63 -3.83 -1.08
CA VAL A 56 9.82 -5.01 -0.80
C VAL A 56 8.57 -4.92 -1.65
N ARG A 57 8.37 -5.88 -2.55
CA ARG A 57 7.09 -6.04 -3.26
C ARG A 57 6.20 -6.96 -2.44
N LEU A 58 4.94 -6.59 -2.30
CA LEU A 58 3.93 -7.35 -1.58
C LEU A 58 2.70 -7.63 -2.46
N ARG A 59 1.93 -8.61 -2.03
CA ARG A 59 0.53 -8.75 -2.41
C ARG A 59 -0.30 -8.90 -1.16
N LEU A 60 -1.30 -8.04 -1.05
CA LEU A 60 -2.24 -7.98 0.06
C LEU A 60 -3.56 -8.59 -0.39
N GLU A 61 -4.18 -9.40 0.46
CA GLU A 61 -5.52 -9.95 0.25
C GLU A 61 -6.45 -9.33 1.30
N GLY A 62 -7.45 -8.58 0.84
CA GLY A 62 -8.42 -7.91 1.71
C GLY A 62 -9.43 -8.90 2.31
N GLY A 63 -10.19 -8.45 3.31
CA GLY A 63 -11.32 -9.23 3.84
C GLY A 63 -12.44 -9.49 2.82
N ASP A 64 -12.45 -8.72 1.73
CA ASP A 64 -13.32 -8.92 0.55
C ASP A 64 -12.82 -10.03 -0.39
N GLY A 65 -11.66 -10.64 -0.12
CA GLY A 65 -11.06 -11.69 -0.94
C GLY A 65 -10.33 -11.19 -2.18
N GLU A 66 -10.40 -9.89 -2.47
CA GLU A 66 -9.68 -9.26 -3.57
C GLU A 66 -8.22 -9.00 -3.20
N ARG A 67 -7.38 -8.85 -4.23
CA ARG A 67 -5.94 -8.69 -4.06
C ARG A 67 -5.43 -7.38 -4.61
N LEU A 68 -4.55 -6.76 -3.82
CA LEU A 68 -3.87 -5.52 -4.17
C LEU A 68 -2.36 -5.75 -4.18
N ASP A 69 -1.72 -5.42 -5.29
CA ASP A 69 -0.27 -5.38 -5.36
C ASP A 69 0.24 -4.14 -4.60
N ALA A 70 1.36 -4.28 -3.89
CA ALA A 70 1.95 -3.18 -3.14
C ALA A 70 3.48 -3.19 -3.24
N ILE A 71 4.09 -2.03 -3.01
CA ILE A 71 5.54 -1.88 -2.96
C ILE A 71 5.93 -0.93 -1.83
N ALA A 72 6.89 -1.33 -1.01
CA ALA A 72 7.53 -0.47 -0.02
C ALA A 72 8.92 -0.08 -0.56
N PHE A 73 9.09 1.17 -0.98
CA PHE A 73 10.34 1.61 -1.59
C PHE A 73 11.45 1.86 -0.55
N ARG A 74 12.71 1.51 -0.87
CA ARG A 74 13.89 1.80 -0.04
C ARG A 74 13.76 1.23 1.38
N SER A 75 13.08 0.09 1.50
CA SER A 75 12.63 -0.45 2.78
C SER A 75 13.25 -1.81 3.12
N ALA A 76 13.85 -2.53 2.17
CA ALA A 76 14.24 -3.93 2.34
C ALA A 76 15.18 -4.13 3.54
N ASP A 77 16.15 -3.23 3.71
CA ASP A 77 17.11 -3.27 4.82
C ASP A 77 16.66 -2.45 6.06
N MET A 78 15.46 -1.89 6.02
CA MET A 78 14.89 -1.07 7.09
C MET A 78 13.93 -1.90 7.98
N PRO A 79 13.65 -1.46 9.22
CA PRO A 79 12.70 -2.13 10.10
C PRO A 79 11.35 -2.43 9.45
N LEU A 80 10.83 -1.50 8.64
CA LEU A 80 9.59 -1.68 7.90
C LEU A 80 9.67 -2.87 6.93
N GLY A 81 10.67 -2.92 6.04
CA GLY A 81 10.77 -4.01 5.07
C GLY A 81 11.01 -5.37 5.74
N GLN A 82 11.80 -5.42 6.80
CA GLN A 82 12.00 -6.64 7.58
C GLN A 82 10.69 -7.12 8.24
N ALA A 83 9.91 -6.19 8.80
CA ALA A 83 8.59 -6.50 9.37
C ALA A 83 7.63 -7.02 8.29
N LEU A 84 7.58 -6.38 7.12
CA LEU A 84 6.75 -6.78 5.99
C LEU A 84 7.14 -8.17 5.46
N LEU A 85 8.43 -8.46 5.34
CA LEU A 85 8.94 -9.77 4.92
C LEU A 85 8.58 -10.86 5.93
N ALA A 86 8.64 -10.56 7.23
CA ALA A 86 8.25 -11.48 8.31
C ALA A 86 6.73 -11.59 8.50
N ALA A 87 5.94 -10.69 7.90
CA ALA A 87 4.49 -10.65 8.00
C ALA A 87 3.78 -11.58 6.99
N ARG A 88 4.50 -12.33 6.15
CA ARG A 88 3.89 -13.32 5.23
C ARG A 88 2.93 -14.24 5.98
N GLY A 89 1.69 -14.32 5.49
CA GLY A 89 0.61 -15.11 6.08
C GLY A 89 -0.15 -14.41 7.21
N LYS A 90 0.38 -13.32 7.77
CA LYS A 90 -0.24 -12.51 8.83
C LYS A 90 -1.07 -11.36 8.26
N ARG A 91 -1.83 -10.70 9.13
CA ARG A 91 -2.66 -9.55 8.78
C ARG A 91 -2.01 -8.25 9.24
N ILE A 92 -2.09 -7.23 8.39
CA ILE A 92 -1.55 -5.90 8.66
C ILE A 92 -2.57 -4.81 8.30
N HIS A 93 -2.49 -3.67 8.95
CA HIS A 93 -2.99 -2.41 8.40
C HIS A 93 -1.88 -1.82 7.53
N ALA A 94 -2.10 -1.70 6.23
CA ALA A 94 -1.11 -1.17 5.29
C ALA A 94 -1.48 0.25 4.89
N ALA A 95 -0.62 1.22 5.21
CA ALA A 95 -0.82 2.62 4.89
C ALA A 95 0.07 3.06 3.72
N GLY A 96 -0.47 3.89 2.83
CA GLY A 96 0.27 4.35 1.66
C GLY A 96 -0.61 5.07 0.64
N ARG A 97 -0.05 5.30 -0.54
CA ARG A 97 -0.72 6.00 -1.63
C ARG A 97 -1.00 5.05 -2.79
N LEU A 98 -2.19 5.14 -3.38
CA LEU A 98 -2.52 4.37 -4.57
C LEU A 98 -1.91 5.02 -5.81
N ARG A 99 -1.42 4.18 -6.72
CA ARG A 99 -0.90 4.60 -8.01
C ARG A 99 -1.43 3.69 -9.10
N ALA A 100 -1.74 4.26 -10.25
CA ALA A 100 -1.83 3.49 -11.47
C ALA A 100 -0.41 3.14 -11.94
N ASP A 101 -0.08 1.85 -11.93
CA ASP A 101 1.17 1.31 -12.47
C ASP A 101 0.88 0.62 -13.81
N GLU A 102 1.74 0.82 -14.80
CA GLU A 102 1.60 0.20 -16.12
C GLU A 102 2.79 -0.70 -16.40
N TRP A 103 2.54 -2.01 -16.36
CA TRP A 103 3.55 -3.01 -16.63
C TRP A 103 3.15 -3.88 -17.83
N GLN A 104 4.00 -3.93 -18.85
CA GLN A 104 3.77 -4.68 -20.10
C GLN A 104 2.41 -4.38 -20.76
N GLY A 105 1.98 -3.11 -20.75
CA GLY A 105 0.71 -2.68 -21.35
C GLY A 105 -0.54 -3.08 -20.55
N GLN A 106 -0.36 -3.50 -19.29
CA GLN A 106 -1.46 -3.72 -18.35
C GLN A 106 -1.39 -2.68 -17.25
N LYS A 107 -2.40 -1.81 -17.17
CA LYS A 107 -2.57 -0.89 -16.05
C LYS A 107 -3.19 -1.61 -14.86
N ARG A 108 -2.57 -1.47 -13.69
CA ARG A 108 -3.04 -2.01 -12.42
C ARG A 108 -2.84 -1.00 -11.33
N VAL A 109 -3.64 -1.12 -10.27
CA VAL A 109 -3.40 -0.33 -9.07
C VAL A 109 -2.31 -0.98 -8.23
N GLN A 110 -1.42 -0.15 -7.72
CA GLN A 110 -0.39 -0.55 -6.77
C GLN A 110 -0.41 0.40 -5.57
N LEU A 111 -0.38 -0.16 -4.37
CA LEU A 111 -0.18 0.61 -3.14
C LEU A 111 1.31 0.88 -2.95
N GLN A 112 1.71 2.14 -2.99
CA GLN A 112 3.03 2.56 -2.50
C GLN A 112 2.96 2.64 -0.98
N LEU A 113 3.38 1.56 -0.32
CA LEU A 113 3.29 1.38 1.12
C LEU A 113 4.37 2.21 1.82
N GLU A 114 3.94 3.03 2.77
CA GLU A 114 4.77 3.93 3.57
C GLU A 114 4.87 3.50 5.03
N ASP A 115 3.82 2.88 5.56
CA ASP A 115 3.83 2.33 6.91
C ASP A 115 2.93 1.08 7.01
N ALA A 116 3.19 0.26 8.03
CA ALA A 116 2.36 -0.90 8.33
C ALA A 116 2.35 -1.22 9.83
N ALA A 117 1.17 -1.60 10.32
CA ALA A 117 0.98 -2.09 11.68
C ALA A 117 0.40 -3.51 11.66
N SER A 118 0.71 -4.31 12.69
CA SER A 118 0.03 -5.59 12.91
C SER A 118 -1.47 -5.37 13.09
N ALA A 119 -2.31 -6.19 12.45
CA ALA A 119 -3.76 -6.19 12.67
C ALA A 119 -4.20 -7.21 13.73
N ASP A 120 -3.27 -8.02 14.25
CA ASP A 120 -3.54 -8.92 15.36
C ASP A 120 -3.63 -8.11 16.67
N VAL A 121 -4.87 -7.85 17.11
CA VAL A 121 -5.24 -7.31 18.44
C VAL A 121 -6.31 -8.17 19.11
#